data_AF-A0A653KCK9-F1
#
_entry.id   AF-A0A653KCK9-F1
#
_cell.length_a   1.000
_cell.length_b   1.000
_cell.length_c   1.000
_cell.angle_alpha   90.00
_cell.angle_beta   90.00
_cell.angle_gamma   90.00
#
_symmetry.space_group_name_H-M   'P 1'
#
loop_
_entity.id
_entity.type
_entity.pdbx_description
1 polymer ?
#
loop_
_entity_poly.entity_id
_entity_poly.type
_entity_poly.pdbx_seq_one_letter_code
_entity_poly.pdbx_strand_id
1 'polypeptide(L)'
;MIEKFADEIQSWIAVKSFSAANADYALPVVDANELAAFITDLVIDTNQLKPCEIKRDKYGSWIHPVYLKYIQDHFGNSEWISQEQYDALKKHFNIVTTRIYLEGSVSEDLYKEISQSSDLTKWDPIAPHGYFLIQIGQDDDDTFALFAKQIERLNDKSPY
;
A
#
# COMPACT_ATOMS: atom_id res chain seq x y z
N MET A 1 -19.05 -0.08 6.26
CA MET A 1 -18.94 1.18 5.48
C MET A 1 -18.75 0.90 3.99
N ILE A 2 -17.90 -0.07 3.63
CA ILE A 2 -17.67 -0.52 2.24
C ILE A 2 -18.91 -1.22 1.65
N GLU A 3 -19.54 -2.15 2.37
CA GLU A 3 -20.76 -2.84 1.90
C GLU A 3 -21.89 -1.85 1.56
N LYS A 4 -22.11 -0.88 2.43
CA LYS A 4 -23.13 0.16 2.23
C LYS A 4 -22.88 1.01 0.97
N PHE A 5 -21.61 1.22 0.60
CA PHE A 5 -21.23 1.97 -0.60
C PHE A 5 -21.35 1.10 -1.88
N ALA A 6 -21.01 -0.18 -1.79
CA ALA A 6 -21.23 -1.14 -2.88
C ALA A 6 -22.73 -1.29 -3.20
N ASP A 7 -23.57 -1.38 -2.17
CA ASP A 7 -25.03 -1.44 -2.31
C ASP A 7 -25.61 -0.18 -2.99
N GLU A 8 -25.05 1.00 -2.69
CA GLU A 8 -25.43 2.27 -3.33
C GLU A 8 -25.02 2.31 -4.81
N ILE A 9 -23.83 1.81 -5.17
CA ILE A 9 -23.38 1.68 -6.57
C ILE A 9 -24.30 0.70 -7.32
N GLN A 10 -24.58 -0.47 -6.75
CA GLN A 10 -25.46 -1.46 -7.38
C GLN A 10 -26.87 -0.90 -7.58
N SER A 11 -27.41 -0.20 -6.57
CA SER A 11 -28.72 0.46 -6.68
C SER A 11 -28.73 1.54 -7.76
N TRP A 12 -27.66 2.34 -7.88
CA TRP A 12 -27.53 3.36 -8.92
C TRP A 12 -27.45 2.74 -10.32
N ILE A 13 -26.64 1.70 -10.51
CA ILE A 13 -26.51 0.98 -11.79
C ILE A 13 -27.85 0.35 -12.16
N ALA A 14 -28.55 -0.29 -11.22
CA ALA A 14 -29.85 -0.90 -11.48
C ALA A 14 -30.92 0.12 -11.94
N VAL A 15 -30.86 1.36 -11.45
CA VAL A 15 -31.79 2.43 -11.83
C VAL A 15 -31.41 3.12 -13.15
N LYS A 16 -30.11 3.21 -13.45
CA LYS A 16 -29.58 3.99 -14.59
C LYS A 16 -29.17 3.15 -15.79
N SER A 17 -29.07 1.83 -15.63
CA SER A 17 -28.88 0.90 -16.73
C SER A 17 -30.16 0.79 -17.56
N PHE A 18 -29.98 0.56 -18.86
CA PHE A 18 -31.09 0.33 -19.78
C PHE A 18 -31.32 -1.19 -19.93
N SER A 19 -32.55 -1.59 -20.23
CA SER A 19 -32.85 -3.00 -20.47
C SER A 19 -32.10 -3.51 -21.71
N ALA A 20 -31.74 -4.79 -21.69
CA ALA A 20 -31.08 -5.46 -22.83
C ALA A 20 -31.86 -5.34 -24.15
N ALA A 21 -33.18 -5.12 -24.09
CA ALA A 21 -34.03 -4.94 -25.26
C ALA A 21 -33.80 -3.60 -26.00
N ASN A 22 -33.19 -2.62 -25.34
CA ASN A 22 -32.82 -1.32 -25.92
C ASN A 22 -31.32 -1.25 -26.26
N ALA A 23 -30.56 -2.32 -26.04
CA ALA A 23 -29.16 -2.38 -26.37
C ALA A 23 -28.99 -2.55 -27.89
N ASP A 24 -28.03 -1.83 -28.47
CA ASP A 24 -27.56 -2.13 -29.81
C ASP A 24 -26.92 -3.52 -29.79
N TYR A 25 -27.47 -4.46 -30.58
CA TYR A 25 -26.99 -5.84 -30.66
C TYR A 25 -25.52 -5.95 -31.11
N ALA A 26 -24.94 -4.88 -31.67
CA ALA A 26 -23.54 -4.82 -32.05
C ALA A 26 -22.60 -4.41 -30.89
N LEU A 27 -23.13 -4.00 -29.74
CA LEU A 27 -22.34 -3.55 -28.60
C LEU A 27 -22.32 -4.59 -27.47
N PRO A 28 -21.19 -4.76 -26.76
CA PRO A 28 -21.12 -5.62 -25.59
C PRO A 28 -22.04 -5.08 -24.49
N VAL A 29 -22.91 -5.95 -23.98
CA VAL A 29 -23.72 -5.69 -22.78
C VAL A 29 -22.85 -6.01 -21.57
N VAL A 30 -22.58 -5.01 -20.73
CA VAL A 30 -21.85 -5.19 -19.47
C VAL A 30 -22.85 -5.55 -18.38
N ASP A 31 -22.61 -6.66 -17.68
CA ASP A 31 -23.45 -7.04 -16.54
C ASP A 31 -23.33 -5.99 -15.42
N ALA A 32 -24.47 -5.67 -14.80
CA ALA A 32 -24.51 -4.65 -13.75
C ALA A 32 -23.66 -5.04 -12.53
N ASN A 33 -23.54 -6.34 -12.23
CA ASN A 33 -22.70 -6.83 -11.14
C ASN A 33 -21.22 -6.82 -11.54
N GLU A 34 -20.88 -7.16 -12.78
CA GLU A 34 -19.51 -7.00 -13.29
C GLU A 34 -19.05 -5.54 -13.26
N LEU A 35 -19.90 -4.60 -13.69
CA LEU A 35 -19.61 -3.17 -13.62
C LEU A 35 -19.49 -2.69 -12.17
N ALA A 36 -20.36 -3.16 -11.27
CA ALA A 36 -20.29 -2.82 -9.85
C ALA A 36 -19.01 -3.36 -9.21
N ALA A 37 -18.59 -4.58 -9.53
CA ALA A 37 -17.32 -5.17 -9.07
C ALA A 37 -16.14 -4.35 -9.59
N PHE A 38 -16.14 -3.99 -10.88
CA PHE A 38 -15.10 -3.16 -11.49
C PHE A 38 -15.00 -1.76 -10.84
N ILE A 39 -16.14 -1.09 -10.62
CA ILE A 39 -16.17 0.24 -9.98
C ILE A 39 -15.77 0.13 -8.51
N THR A 40 -16.18 -0.93 -7.81
CA THR A 40 -15.77 -1.15 -6.42
C THR A 40 -14.27 -1.34 -6.33
N ASP A 41 -13.66 -2.14 -7.21
CA ASP A 41 -12.21 -2.28 -7.33
C ASP A 41 -11.53 -0.95 -7.71
N LEU A 42 -12.17 -0.12 -8.53
CA LEU A 42 -11.69 1.22 -8.88
C LEU A 42 -11.79 2.20 -7.69
N VAL A 43 -12.80 2.08 -6.83
CA VAL A 43 -13.00 2.97 -5.67
C VAL A 43 -12.25 2.49 -4.43
N ILE A 44 -11.94 1.20 -4.31
CA ILE A 44 -11.02 0.68 -3.28
C ILE A 44 -9.60 1.29 -3.42
N ASP A 45 -9.26 1.90 -4.57
CA ASP A 45 -8.15 2.88 -4.71
C ASP A 45 -8.26 4.09 -3.74
N THR A 46 -9.23 4.15 -2.83
CA THR A 46 -9.29 5.15 -1.75
C THR A 46 -8.67 4.72 -0.42
N ASN A 47 -8.31 3.44 -0.20
CA ASN A 47 -7.56 2.94 0.98
C ASN A 47 -6.03 2.99 0.78
N GLN A 48 -5.56 3.90 -0.06
CA GLN A 48 -4.16 3.97 -0.46
C GLN A 48 -3.27 4.41 0.70
N LEU A 49 -2.10 3.78 0.76
CA LEU A 49 -1.00 4.22 1.59
C LEU A 49 -0.48 5.54 1.01
N LYS A 50 -0.55 6.63 1.79
CA LYS A 50 -0.11 7.97 1.40
C LYS A 50 0.97 8.46 2.36
N PRO A 51 1.88 9.35 1.94
CA PRO A 51 2.80 10.00 2.87
C PRO A 51 2.04 10.64 4.04
N CYS A 52 2.54 10.44 5.25
CA CYS A 52 2.01 11.08 6.46
C CYS A 52 3.14 11.56 7.37
N GLU A 53 2.77 12.26 8.44
CA GLU A 53 3.73 12.74 9.43
C GLU A 53 4.44 11.57 10.13
N ILE A 54 5.77 11.56 10.04
CA ILE A 54 6.62 10.55 10.68
C ILE A 54 6.84 10.95 12.14
N LYS A 55 6.36 10.11 13.06
CA LYS A 55 6.49 10.31 14.52
C LYS A 55 7.30 9.18 15.14
N ARG A 56 8.62 9.29 15.02
CA ARG A 56 9.53 8.29 15.60
C ARG A 56 9.39 8.21 17.11
N ASP A 57 9.50 7.00 17.63
CA ASP A 57 9.56 6.77 19.07
C ASP A 57 10.91 7.19 19.66
N LYS A 58 11.08 6.98 20.96
CA LYS A 58 12.32 7.32 21.68
C LYS A 58 13.56 6.53 21.21
N TYR A 59 13.38 5.46 20.44
CA TYR A 59 14.44 4.65 19.85
C TYR A 59 14.66 4.97 18.36
N GLY A 60 13.89 5.92 17.80
CA GLY A 60 13.97 6.27 16.38
C GLY A 60 13.17 5.35 15.46
N SER A 61 12.41 4.40 16.00
CA SER A 61 11.57 3.47 15.24
C SER A 61 10.22 4.11 14.90
N TRP A 62 9.63 3.70 13.77
CA TRP A 62 8.32 4.15 13.37
C TRP A 62 7.70 3.19 12.35
N ILE A 63 6.37 3.09 12.36
CA ILE A 63 5.60 2.36 11.36
C ILE A 63 4.40 3.20 10.94
N HIS A 64 4.13 3.20 9.63
CA HIS A 64 3.02 3.94 9.06
C HIS A 64 1.69 3.42 9.66
N PRO A 65 0.82 4.29 10.22
CA PRO A 65 -0.32 3.85 11.02
C PRO A 65 -1.32 3.00 10.23
N VAL A 66 -1.57 3.31 8.95
CA VAL A 66 -2.44 2.51 8.08
C VAL A 66 -1.82 1.13 7.77
N TYR A 67 -0.49 1.10 7.62
CA TYR A 67 0.24 -0.14 7.34
C TYR A 67 0.24 -1.05 8.57
N LEU A 68 0.56 -0.48 9.75
CA LEU A 68 0.48 -1.18 11.04
C LEU A 68 -0.92 -1.74 11.29
N LYS A 69 -1.96 -0.93 11.08
CA LYS A 69 -3.34 -1.38 11.26
C LYS A 69 -3.67 -2.59 10.37
N TYR A 70 -3.29 -2.55 9.10
CA TYR A 70 -3.51 -3.68 8.20
C TYR A 70 -2.78 -4.94 8.66
N ILE A 71 -1.52 -4.82 9.08
CA ILE A 71 -0.75 -5.94 9.62
C ILE A 71 -1.45 -6.53 10.85
N GLN A 72 -1.87 -5.69 11.80
CA GLN A 72 -2.54 -6.14 13.01
C GLN A 72 -3.88 -6.83 12.71
N ASP A 73 -4.67 -6.27 11.78
CA ASP A 73 -5.99 -6.79 11.43
C ASP A 73 -5.91 -8.13 10.66
N HIS A 74 -4.84 -8.38 9.89
CA HIS A 74 -4.72 -9.56 9.01
C HIS A 74 -3.72 -10.62 9.48
N PHE A 75 -2.65 -10.21 10.17
CA PHE A 75 -1.56 -11.08 10.60
C PHE A 75 -1.40 -11.13 12.12
N GLY A 76 -2.06 -10.24 12.87
CA GLY A 76 -2.04 -10.23 14.34
C GLY A 76 -0.62 -10.11 14.89
N ASN A 77 -0.22 -11.07 15.74
CA ASN A 77 1.11 -11.17 16.34
C ASN A 77 2.03 -12.14 15.58
N SER A 78 1.76 -12.43 14.31
CA SER A 78 2.61 -13.33 13.54
C SER A 78 4.01 -12.72 13.39
N GLU A 79 5.02 -13.45 13.85
CA GLU A 79 6.43 -13.06 13.73
C GLU A 79 6.92 -13.11 12.28
N TRP A 80 6.17 -13.80 11.40
CA TRP A 80 6.51 -13.97 10.01
C TRP A 80 5.29 -13.81 9.11
N ILE A 81 5.47 -13.11 7.99
CA ILE A 81 4.49 -13.01 6.90
C ILE A 81 5.04 -13.74 5.68
N SER A 82 4.23 -14.60 5.06
CA SER A 82 4.64 -15.29 3.85
C SER A 82 4.77 -14.34 2.66
N GLN A 83 5.52 -14.74 1.64
CA GLN A 83 5.64 -13.96 0.40
C GLN A 83 4.27 -13.71 -0.24
N GLU A 84 3.38 -14.71 -0.26
CA GLU A 84 2.03 -14.57 -0.81
C GLU A 84 1.18 -13.56 -0.03
N GLN A 85 1.29 -13.57 1.30
CA GLN A 85 0.62 -12.60 2.18
C GLN A 85 1.15 -11.19 1.94
N TYR A 86 2.48 -11.06 1.77
CA TYR A 86 3.11 -9.78 1.47
C TYR A 86 2.76 -9.26 0.07
N ASP A 87 2.64 -10.14 -0.91
CA ASP A 87 2.16 -9.80 -2.26
C ASP A 87 0.69 -9.37 -2.25
N ALA A 88 -0.15 -10.04 -1.47
CA ALA A 88 -1.53 -9.64 -1.24
C ALA A 88 -1.63 -8.26 -0.57
N LEU A 89 -0.75 -7.97 0.41
CA LEU A 89 -0.65 -6.64 1.02
C LEU A 89 -0.27 -5.58 -0.01
N LYS A 90 0.78 -5.81 -0.81
CA LYS A 90 1.20 -4.86 -1.85
C LYS A 90 0.10 -4.57 -2.86
N LYS A 91 -0.65 -5.62 -3.24
CA LYS A 91 -1.82 -5.51 -4.12
C LYS A 91 -2.95 -4.73 -3.45
N HIS A 92 -3.26 -5.00 -2.18
CA HIS A 92 -4.29 -4.27 -1.43
C HIS A 92 -4.04 -2.76 -1.42
N PHE A 93 -2.79 -2.36 -1.18
CA PHE A 93 -2.41 -0.95 -1.15
C PHE A 93 -2.04 -0.36 -2.51
N ASN A 94 -1.99 -1.17 -3.58
CA ASN A 94 -1.48 -0.79 -4.90
C ASN A 94 -0.09 -0.12 -4.84
N ILE A 95 0.84 -0.77 -4.14
CA ILE A 95 2.21 -0.26 -3.93
C ILE A 95 3.27 -1.23 -4.41
N VAL A 96 4.43 -0.68 -4.74
CA VAL A 96 5.72 -1.38 -4.71
C VAL A 96 6.51 -0.92 -3.49
N THR A 97 7.34 -1.81 -2.97
CA THR A 97 8.19 -1.52 -1.79
C THR A 97 9.66 -1.70 -2.12
N THR A 98 10.51 -0.90 -1.49
CA THR A 98 11.96 -1.06 -1.51
C THR A 98 12.52 -0.89 -0.10
N ARG A 99 13.64 -1.55 0.19
CA ARG A 99 14.27 -1.55 1.51
C ARG A 99 15.68 -1.02 1.40
N ILE A 100 16.05 -0.17 2.36
CA ILE A 100 17.43 0.28 2.58
C ILE A 100 17.87 -0.25 3.95
N TYR A 101 19.04 -0.86 3.99
CA TYR A 101 19.67 -1.34 5.21
C TYR A 101 20.63 -0.29 5.77
N LEU A 102 20.78 -0.26 7.10
CA LEU A 102 21.70 0.64 7.77
C LEU A 102 23.14 0.45 7.25
N GLU A 103 23.62 -0.80 7.18
CA GLU A 103 25.00 -1.17 6.81
C GLU A 103 25.44 -0.64 5.42
N GLY A 104 24.49 -0.36 4.52
CA GLY A 104 24.75 0.19 3.19
C GLY A 104 24.38 1.67 3.00
N SER A 105 23.91 2.36 4.04
CA SER A 105 23.35 3.72 3.91
C SER A 105 24.04 4.79 4.75
N VAL A 106 24.95 4.40 5.64
CA VAL A 106 25.73 5.31 6.49
C VAL A 106 27.22 4.96 6.44
N SER A 107 28.07 5.79 7.07
CA SER A 107 29.49 5.45 7.25
C SER A 107 29.66 4.27 8.21
N GLU A 108 30.79 3.57 8.13
CA GLU A 108 31.12 2.46 9.03
C GLU A 108 31.11 2.87 10.52
N ASP A 109 31.58 4.08 10.83
CA ASP A 109 31.57 4.60 12.20
C ASP A 109 30.15 4.81 12.72
N LEU A 110 29.26 5.40 11.91
CA LEU A 110 27.87 5.63 12.28
C LEU A 110 27.08 4.32 12.35
N TYR A 111 27.38 3.36 11.46
CA TYR A 111 26.84 2.01 11.54
C TYR A 111 27.17 1.36 12.89
N LYS A 112 28.45 1.35 13.28
CA LYS A 112 28.88 0.79 14.58
C LYS A 112 28.22 1.49 15.76
N GLU A 113 28.15 2.81 15.73
CA GLU A 113 27.53 3.60 16.79
C GLU A 113 26.05 3.25 16.98
N ILE A 114 25.29 3.19 15.88
CA ILE A 114 23.86 2.87 15.92
C ILE A 114 23.66 1.40 16.31
N SER A 115 24.41 0.47 15.73
CA SER A 115 24.29 -0.96 16.04
C SER A 115 24.62 -1.30 17.50
N GLN A 116 25.54 -0.55 18.13
CA GLN A 116 25.88 -0.74 19.55
C GLN A 116 24.87 -0.09 20.50
N SER A 117 24.25 1.01 20.09
CA SER A 117 23.32 1.77 20.95
C SER A 117 21.85 1.42 20.73
N SER A 118 21.53 0.77 19.60
CA SER A 118 20.17 0.57 19.09
C SER A 118 19.38 1.88 19.00
N ASP A 119 20.07 3.00 18.79
CA ASP A 119 19.50 4.34 18.71
C ASP A 119 19.35 4.78 17.24
N LEU A 120 18.19 4.50 16.66
CA LEU A 120 17.88 4.85 15.27
C LEU A 120 17.60 6.34 15.08
N THR A 121 17.59 7.16 16.14
CA THR A 121 17.35 8.60 16.02
C THR A 121 18.45 9.32 15.23
N LYS A 122 19.63 8.69 15.14
CA LYS A 122 20.80 9.19 14.39
C LYS A 122 20.76 8.84 12.91
N TRP A 123 19.81 8.00 12.47
CA TRP A 123 19.68 7.58 11.08
C TRP A 123 18.53 8.27 10.39
N ASP A 124 18.83 9.06 9.35
CA ASP A 124 17.81 9.65 8.48
C ASP A 124 17.91 9.07 7.06
N PRO A 125 17.24 7.94 6.77
CA PRO A 125 17.38 7.26 5.50
C PRO A 125 16.72 8.08 4.38
N ILE A 126 17.46 8.26 3.29
CA ILE A 126 17.00 9.04 2.14
C ILE A 126 16.06 8.18 1.29
N ALA A 127 14.81 8.63 1.14
CA ALA A 127 13.84 7.95 0.30
C ALA A 127 14.26 7.96 -1.17
N PRO A 128 14.17 6.82 -1.88
CA PRO A 128 14.30 6.80 -3.34
C PRO A 128 13.25 7.69 -4.02
N HIS A 129 13.53 8.16 -5.23
CA HIS A 129 12.65 9.08 -5.94
C HIS A 129 11.22 8.54 -6.10
N GLY A 130 10.24 9.31 -5.60
CA GLY A 130 8.82 8.96 -5.65
C GLY A 130 8.36 7.97 -4.58
N TYR A 131 9.25 7.55 -3.67
CA TYR A 131 8.91 6.71 -2.53
C TYR A 131 8.73 7.54 -1.26
N PHE A 132 7.99 6.99 -0.29
CA PHE A 132 7.86 7.52 1.06
C PHE A 132 8.05 6.41 2.10
N LEU A 133 8.50 6.78 3.30
CA LEU A 133 8.78 5.84 4.38
C LEU A 133 7.49 5.20 4.88
N ILE A 134 7.49 3.87 5.05
CA ILE A 134 6.37 3.13 5.66
C ILE A 134 6.76 2.38 6.93
N GLN A 135 8.04 2.08 7.12
CA GLN A 135 8.55 1.49 8.34
C GLN A 135 10.04 1.81 8.48
N ILE A 136 10.48 2.11 9.69
CA ILE A 136 11.88 2.14 10.09
C ILE A 136 11.99 1.43 11.43
N GLY A 137 12.93 0.52 11.55
CA GLY A 137 13.09 -0.27 12.75
C GLY A 137 14.23 -1.27 12.62
N GLN A 138 14.26 -2.18 13.58
CA GLN A 138 15.21 -3.26 13.67
C GLN A 138 14.44 -4.56 13.91
N ASP A 139 14.84 -5.61 13.20
CA ASP A 139 14.50 -7.00 13.55
C ASP A 139 15.76 -7.71 14.09
N ASP A 140 15.67 -9.02 14.33
CA ASP A 140 16.76 -9.79 14.93
C ASP A 140 18.04 -9.79 14.07
N ASP A 141 17.88 -9.60 12.75
CA ASP A 141 18.97 -9.74 11.79
C ASP A 141 19.44 -8.37 11.26
N ASP A 142 18.51 -7.43 11.03
CA ASP A 142 18.76 -6.22 10.26
C ASP A 142 18.13 -4.96 10.86
N THR A 143 18.85 -3.84 10.69
CA THR A 143 18.28 -2.49 10.84
C THR A 143 17.92 -1.94 9.47
N PHE A 144 16.64 -1.59 9.27
CA PHE A 144 16.11 -1.28 7.96
C PHE A 144 15.13 -0.11 7.92
N ALA A 145 15.01 0.48 6.73
CA ALA A 145 13.99 1.44 6.35
C ALA A 145 13.26 0.90 5.12
N LEU A 146 11.97 0.65 5.27
CA LEU A 146 11.07 0.19 4.22
C LEU A 146 10.32 1.38 3.66
N PHE A 147 10.39 1.53 2.35
CA PHE A 147 9.74 2.58 1.60
C PHE A 147 8.70 2.00 0.64
N ALA A 148 7.64 2.76 0.38
CA ALA A 148 6.63 2.41 -0.59
C ALA A 148 6.46 3.53 -1.63
N LYS A 149 6.08 3.12 -2.85
CA LYS A 149 5.59 4.00 -3.91
C LYS A 149 4.30 3.42 -4.45
N GLN A 150 3.31 4.27 -4.72
CA GLN A 150 2.10 3.86 -5.41
C GLN A 150 2.43 3.43 -6.84
N ILE A 151 1.86 2.32 -7.28
CA ILE A 151 1.93 1.92 -8.69
C ILE A 151 1.01 2.87 -9.45
N GLU A 152 1.61 3.74 -10.26
CA GLU A 152 0.86 4.54 -11.23
C GLU A 152 0.12 3.57 -12.15
N ARG A 153 -1.23 3.57 -12.12
CA ARG A 153 -1.99 2.81 -13.12
C ARG A 153 -1.53 3.35 -14.47
N LEU A 154 -1.02 2.47 -15.32
CA LEU A 154 -0.77 2.77 -16.72
C LEU A 154 -2.11 3.17 -17.36
N ASN A 155 -2.46 4.45 -17.28
CA ASN A 155 -3.23 5.08 -18.34
C ASN A 155 -2.26 5.30 -19.51
N ASP A 156 -1.74 4.21 -20.06
CA ASP A 156 -1.18 4.22 -21.40
C ASP A 156 -2.35 4.34 -22.36
N LYS A 157 -2.88 5.56 -22.46
CA LYS A 157 -3.11 6.09 -23.79
C LYS A 157 -1.73 6.20 -24.43
N SER A 158 -1.24 5.11 -25.00
CA SER A 158 -0.20 5.18 -26.01
C SER A 158 -0.69 6.18 -27.06
N PRO A 159 0.03 7.27 -27.35
CA PRO A 159 -0.24 8.12 -28.50
C PRO A 159 0.34 7.52 -29.80
N TYR A 160 0.65 6.23 -29.81
CA TYR A 160 1.07 5.47 -30.99
C TYR A 160 0.16 4.27 -31.20
#